data_AF-B4DJF2-F1
#
_entry.id   AF-B4DJF2-F1
#
_cell.length_a   1.000
_cell.length_b   1.000
_cell.length_c   1.000
_cell.angle_alpha   90.00
_cell.angle_beta   90.00
_cell.angle_gamma   90.00
#
_symmetry.space_group_name_H-M   'P 1'
#
loop_
_entity.id
_entity.type
_entity.pdbx_description
1 polymer ?
#
loop_
_entity_poly.entity_id
_entity_poly.type
_entity_poly.pdbx_seq_one_letter_code
_entity_poly.pdbx_strand_id
1 'polypeptide(L)'
;MDDREDLVYQAKLAEQAERYDEMVESMKKVAGMDVELTVEERNLLSVAYKNVIGARRASWRIISSIEQKEENKGGEDKLKMIREYRQMVGKSSF
;
A
#
# COMPACT_ATOMS: atom_id res chain seq x y z
N MET A 1 17.29 18.91 3.32
CA MET A 1 17.74 17.77 2.50
C MET A 1 17.93 16.66 3.52
N ASP A 2 17.06 15.66 3.53
CA ASP A 2 17.32 14.47 4.35
C ASP A 2 18.46 13.71 3.66
N ASP A 3 19.49 13.33 4.41
CA ASP A 3 20.61 12.57 3.85
C ASP A 3 20.13 11.16 3.44
N ARG A 4 20.71 10.62 2.37
CA ARG A 4 20.34 9.30 1.84
C ARG A 4 20.37 8.21 2.91
N GLU A 5 21.39 8.26 3.77
CA GLU A 5 21.58 7.32 4.88
C GLU A 5 20.44 7.44 5.91
N ASP A 6 20.00 8.65 6.23
CA ASP A 6 18.88 8.88 7.15
C ASP A 6 17.57 8.33 6.59
N LEU A 7 17.31 8.52 5.29
CA LEU A 7 16.12 7.97 4.62
C LEU A 7 16.12 6.44 4.61
N VAL A 8 17.28 5.82 4.36
CA VAL A 8 17.42 4.36 4.42
C VAL A 8 17.25 3.85 5.85
N TYR A 9 17.79 4.56 6.84
CA TYR A 9 17.62 4.22 8.25
C TYR A 9 16.15 4.33 8.69
N GLN A 10 15.46 5.40 8.31
CA GLN A 10 14.02 5.56 8.53
C GLN A 10 13.20 4.44 7.88
N ALA A 11 13.53 4.05 6.65
CA ALA A 11 12.87 2.93 5.97
C ALA A 11 13.03 1.61 6.74
N LYS A 12 14.21 1.34 7.30
CA LYS A 12 14.44 0.16 8.15
C LYS A 12 13.63 0.21 9.45
N LEU A 13 13.54 1.37 10.10
CA LEU A 13 12.70 1.53 11.28
C LEU A 13 11.21 1.30 10.95
N ALA A 14 10.75 1.85 9.82
CA ALA A 14 9.39 1.66 9.35
C ALA A 14 9.09 0.19 9.01
N GLU A 15 10.04 -0.54 8.44
CA GLU A 15 9.94 -1.99 8.20
C GLU A 15 9.74 -2.76 9.52
N GLN A 16 10.58 -2.49 10.54
CA GLN A 16 10.46 -3.15 11.85
C GLN A 16 9.15 -2.83 12.57
N ALA A 17 8.56 -1.66 12.28
CA ALA A 17 7.28 -1.23 12.82
C ALA A 17 6.07 -1.63 11.94
N GLU A 18 6.30 -2.36 10.84
CA GLU A 18 5.28 -2.71 9.84
C GLU A 18 4.54 -1.50 9.23
N ARG A 19 5.14 -0.30 9.27
CA ARG A 19 4.57 0.93 8.71
C ARG A 19 5.01 1.10 7.26
N TYR A 20 4.56 0.20 6.39
CA TYR A 20 5.03 0.12 5.00
C TYR A 20 4.70 1.33 4.13
N ASP A 21 3.63 2.09 4.42
CA ASP A 21 3.34 3.33 3.68
C ASP A 21 4.43 4.40 3.92
N GLU A 22 4.96 4.52 5.16
CA GLU A 22 6.09 5.42 5.47
C GLU A 22 7.41 4.90 4.90
N MET A 23 7.58 3.58 4.89
CA MET A 23 8.72 2.93 4.22
C MET A 23 8.72 3.27 2.72
N VAL A 24 7.55 3.24 2.06
CA VAL A 24 7.40 3.67 0.66
C VAL A 24 7.76 5.14 0.48
N GLU A 25 7.32 6.03 1.37
CA GLU A 25 7.66 7.45 1.29
C GLU A 25 9.17 7.68 1.36
N SER A 26 9.83 7.05 2.33
CA SER A 26 11.29 7.17 2.53
C SER A 26 12.05 6.63 1.31
N MET A 27 11.70 5.42 0.85
CA MET A 27 12.38 4.78 -0.28
C MET A 27 12.09 5.45 -1.63
N LYS A 28 10.93 6.12 -1.79
CA LYS A 28 10.65 6.98 -2.95
C LYS A 28 11.62 8.17 -3.01
N LYS A 29 11.91 8.80 -1.87
CA LYS A 29 12.88 9.91 -1.80
C LYS A 29 14.28 9.42 -2.20
N VAL A 30 14.72 8.26 -1.68
CA VAL A 30 16.01 7.64 -2.05
C VAL A 30 16.09 7.35 -3.55
N ALA A 31 15.04 6.76 -4.13
CA ALA A 31 14.97 6.49 -5.58
C ALA A 31 14.97 7.77 -6.44
N GLY A 32 14.54 8.91 -5.89
CA GLY A 32 14.51 10.20 -6.57
C GLY A 32 15.84 10.97 -6.57
N MET A 33 16.88 10.48 -5.89
CA MET A 33 18.17 11.19 -5.74
C MET A 33 19.10 11.10 -6.96
N ASP A 34 18.64 10.59 -8.10
CA ASP A 34 19.39 10.45 -9.38
C ASP A 34 20.75 9.73 -9.24
N VAL A 35 20.84 8.80 -8.30
CA VAL A 35 22.01 7.95 -8.06
C VAL A 35 21.54 6.50 -8.03
N GLU A 36 22.35 5.60 -8.59
CA GLU A 36 22.01 4.18 -8.64
C GLU A 36 21.71 3.62 -7.24
N LEU A 37 20.63 2.84 -7.14
CA LEU A 37 20.27 2.14 -5.92
C LEU A 37 21.17 0.94 -5.71
N THR A 38 21.68 0.78 -4.49
CA THR A 38 22.36 -0.44 -4.06
C THR A 38 21.40 -1.64 -4.06
N VAL A 39 21.94 -2.85 -3.96
CA VAL A 39 21.14 -4.08 -3.84
C VAL A 39 20.20 -4.01 -2.62
N GLU A 40 20.70 -3.50 -1.49
CA GLU A 40 19.92 -3.36 -0.27
C GLU A 40 18.75 -2.38 -0.44
N GLU A 41 18.99 -1.21 -1.02
CA GLU A 41 17.94 -0.21 -1.24
C GLU A 41 16.88 -0.68 -2.23
N ARG A 42 17.27 -1.42 -3.29
CA ARG A 42 16.30 -2.04 -4.20
C ARG A 42 15.43 -3.08 -3.49
N ASN A 43 16.03 -3.84 -2.57
CA ASN A 43 15.27 -4.79 -1.75
C ASN A 43 14.29 -4.07 -0.84
N LEU A 44 14.73 -3.03 -0.12
CA LEU A 44 13.86 -2.21 0.73
C LEU A 44 12.70 -1.59 -0.07
N LEU A 45 12.98 -1.02 -1.24
CA LEU A 45 11.95 -0.49 -2.13
C LEU A 45 10.95 -1.57 -2.53
N SER A 46 11.43 -2.76 -2.88
CA SER A 46 10.59 -3.90 -3.25
C SER A 46 9.71 -4.37 -2.09
N VAL A 47 10.27 -4.48 -0.88
CA VAL A 47 9.54 -4.88 0.33
C VAL A 47 8.44 -3.86 0.65
N ALA A 48 8.77 -2.57 0.62
CA ALA A 48 7.83 -1.49 0.91
C ALA A 48 6.59 -1.57 0.01
N TYR A 49 6.79 -1.58 -1.32
CA TYR A 49 5.67 -1.61 -2.26
C TYR A 49 4.92 -2.95 -2.26
N LYS A 50 5.61 -4.11 -2.14
CA LYS A 50 4.95 -5.42 -2.09
C LYS A 50 3.98 -5.51 -0.91
N ASN A 51 4.37 -4.98 0.25
CA ASN A 51 3.52 -5.02 1.45
C ASN A 51 2.34 -4.07 1.33
N VAL A 52 2.54 -2.81 0.90
CA VAL A 52 1.45 -1.85 0.70
C VAL A 52 0.42 -2.38 -0.31
N ILE A 53 0.87 -2.84 -1.48
CA ILE A 53 -0.01 -3.39 -2.52
C ILE A 53 -0.65 -4.71 -2.06
N GLY A 54 0.08 -5.53 -1.30
CA GLY A 54 -0.43 -6.75 -0.69
C GLY A 54 -1.63 -6.49 0.22
N ALA A 55 -1.49 -5.55 1.16
CA ALA A 55 -2.56 -5.14 2.06
C ALA A 55 -3.76 -4.55 1.31
N ARG A 56 -3.53 -3.70 0.31
CA ARG A 56 -4.58 -3.11 -0.54
C ARG A 56 -5.36 -4.17 -1.31
N ARG A 57 -4.68 -5.14 -1.94
CA ARG A 57 -5.33 -6.28 -2.60
C ARG A 57 -6.12 -7.17 -1.64
N ALA A 58 -5.61 -7.40 -0.44
CA ALA A 58 -6.34 -8.16 0.57
C ALA A 58 -7.64 -7.44 0.98
N SER A 59 -7.56 -6.13 1.25
CA SER A 59 -8.72 -5.28 1.55
C SER A 59 -9.74 -5.32 0.41
N TRP A 60 -9.31 -5.14 -0.84
CA TRP A 60 -10.19 -5.21 -2.00
C TRP A 60 -10.91 -6.56 -2.12
N ARG A 61 -10.19 -7.69 -1.95
CA ARG A 61 -10.81 -9.03 -1.98
C ARG A 61 -11.89 -9.20 -0.89
N ILE A 62 -11.64 -8.70 0.31
CA ILE A 62 -12.59 -8.77 1.43
C ILE A 62 -13.85 -7.98 1.07
N ILE A 63 -13.71 -6.75 0.58
CA ILE A 63 -14.84 -5.89 0.22
C ILE A 63 -15.65 -6.52 -0.93
N SER A 64 -14.99 -7.04 -1.96
CA SER A 64 -15.66 -7.75 -3.05
C SER A 64 -16.46 -8.97 -2.55
N SER A 65 -15.94 -9.71 -1.55
CA SER A 65 -16.67 -10.82 -0.93
C SER A 65 -17.88 -10.35 -0.13
N ILE A 66 -17.78 -9.20 0.55
CA ILE A 66 -18.90 -8.60 1.29
C ILE A 66 -20.00 -8.14 0.33
N GLU A 67 -19.63 -7.49 -0.77
CA GLU A 67 -20.57 -7.07 -1.81
C GLU A 67 -21.36 -8.25 -2.35
N GLN A 68 -20.67 -9.32 -2.77
CA GLN A 68 -21.32 -10.50 -3.31
C GLN A 68 -22.30 -11.15 -2.31
N LYS A 69 -21.98 -11.13 -1.01
CA LYS A 69 -22.88 -11.62 0.04
C LYS A 69 -24.10 -10.73 0.23
N GLU A 70 -23.97 -9.42 0.04
CA GLU A 70 -25.09 -8.47 0.19
C GLU A 70 -26.00 -8.46 -1.04
N GLU A 71 -25.44 -8.65 -2.25
CA GLU A 71 -26.23 -8.85 -3.48
C GLU A 71 -27.25 -9.98 -3.33
N ASN A 72 -26.87 -11.08 -2.66
CA ASN A 72 -27.75 -12.23 -2.43
C ASN A 72 -28.90 -11.97 -1.44
N LYS A 73 -28.87 -10.86 -0.69
CA LYS A 73 -29.89 -10.52 0.33
C LYS A 73 -30.94 -9.51 -0.18
N GLY A 74 -30.73 -8.89 -1.34
CA GLY A 74 -31.69 -7.97 -1.96
C GLY A 74 -31.79 -6.56 -1.34
N GLY A 75 -30.81 -6.13 -0.53
CA GLY A 75 -30.78 -4.79 0.06
C GLY A 75 -30.06 -3.75 -0.81
N GLU A 76 -30.80 -2.95 -1.59
CA GLU A 76 -30.24 -2.01 -2.58
C GLU A 76 -29.39 -0.88 -1.97
N ASP A 77 -29.81 -0.28 -0.85
CA ASP A 77 -29.11 0.85 -0.24
C ASP A 77 -27.73 0.48 0.29
N LYS A 78 -27.64 -0.66 1.00
CA LYS A 78 -26.37 -1.18 1.54
C LYS A 78 -25.44 -1.61 0.41
N LEU A 79 -26.00 -2.21 -0.64
CA LEU A 79 -25.24 -2.62 -1.80
C LEU A 79 -24.61 -1.41 -2.52
N LYS A 80 -25.35 -0.30 -2.64
CA LYS A 80 -24.81 0.96 -3.19
C LYS A 80 -23.64 1.47 -2.35
N MET A 81 -23.78 1.52 -1.02
CA MET A 81 -22.69 1.96 -0.13
C MET A 81 -21.43 1.08 -0.28
N ILE A 82 -21.60 -0.25 -0.36
CA ILE A 82 -20.48 -1.18 -0.52
C ILE A 82 -19.78 -0.96 -1.87
N ARG A 83 -20.55 -0.77 -2.96
CA ARG A 83 -20.01 -0.51 -4.29
C ARG A 83 -19.18 0.78 -4.36
N GLU A 84 -19.68 1.86 -3.76
CA GLU A 84 -18.96 3.13 -3.66
C GLU A 84 -17.65 2.97 -2.89
N TYR A 85 -17.69 2.26 -1.75
CA TYR A 85 -16.49 1.98 -0.96
C TYR A 85 -15.49 1.09 -1.71
N ARG A 86 -15.94 0.04 -2.41
CA ARG A 86 -15.08 -0.81 -3.24
C ARG A 86 -14.36 0.00 -4.32
N GLN A 87 -15.06 0.94 -4.97
CA GLN A 87 -14.44 1.81 -5.98
C GLN A 87 -13.37 2.73 -5.38
N MET A 88 -13.61 3.29 -4.19
CA MET A 88 -12.61 4.09 -3.48
C MET A 88 -11.33 3.29 -3.17
N VAL A 89 -11.49 2.06 -2.65
CA VAL A 89 -10.36 1.18 -2.35
C VAL A 89 -9.66 0.71 -3.63
N GLY A 90 -10.41 0.41 -4.69
CA GLY A 90 -9.88 0.04 -6.00
C GLY A 90 -9.03 1.13 -6.65
N LYS A 91 -9.47 2.39 -6.61
CA LYS A 91 -8.70 3.56 -7.10
C LYS A 91 -7.39 3.78 -6.36
N SER A 92 -7.33 3.38 -5.10
CA SER A 92 -6.11 3.50 -4.29
C SER A 92 -5.22 2.25 -4.43
N SER A 93 -5.67 1.17 -5.05
CA SER A 93 -4.95 -0.11 -5.13
C SER A 93 -4.01 -0.23 -6.34
N PHE A 94 -4.06 0.73 -7.27
CA PHE A 94 -3.28 0.83 -8.50
C PHE A 94 -2.84 2.27 -8.73
#